data_AF-A2G343-F1
#
_entry.id   AF-A2G343-F1
#
_cell.length_a   1.000
_cell.length_b   1.000
_cell.length_c   1.000
_cell.angle_alpha   90.00
_cell.angle_beta   90.00
_cell.angle_gamma   90.00
#
_symmetry.space_group_name_H-M   'P 1'
#
loop_
_entity.id
_entity.type
_entity.pdbx_description
1 polymer ?
#
loop_
_entity_poly.entity_id
_entity_poly.type
_entity_poly.pdbx_seq_one_letter_code
_entity_poly.pdbx_strand_id
1 'polypeptide(L)'
;MPGFSPKQLRDRWHNYISPKNSFGPWTIEEDRFIVQNVKKYGTKWSLIASHLKGRSDNCVKNRWNTVLKEDQIIHPEKYFNLIIPEKNYQPMPPIQPPQPKPKEELYLDVRFVEHFFKPASKAEMERWTKGSASTVKI
;
A
#
# COMPACT_ATOMS: atom_id res chain seq x y z
N MET A 1 -15.31 45.83 -3.83
CA MET A 1 -16.22 45.31 -2.79
C MET A 1 -15.59 45.55 -1.43
N PRO A 2 -16.17 46.41 -0.57
CA PRO A 2 -15.63 46.63 0.78
C PRO A 2 -15.75 45.34 1.61
N GLY A 3 -14.70 44.97 2.35
CA GLY A 3 -14.73 43.89 3.34
C GLY A 3 -14.01 42.57 2.99
N PHE A 4 -13.63 42.34 1.73
CA PHE A 4 -12.83 41.17 1.36
C PHE A 4 -11.43 41.56 0.91
N SER A 5 -10.42 40.93 1.48
CA SER A 5 -9.05 41.10 1.01
C SER A 5 -8.89 40.51 -0.39
N PRO A 6 -7.99 41.05 -1.24
CA PRO A 6 -7.71 40.49 -2.56
C PRO A 6 -7.34 38.99 -2.52
N LYS A 7 -6.70 38.53 -1.44
CA LYS A 7 -6.41 37.11 -1.22
C LYS A 7 -7.69 36.28 -1.08
N GLN A 8 -8.63 36.73 -0.25
CA GLN A 8 -9.90 36.01 -0.04
C GLN A 8 -10.71 35.89 -1.32
N LEU A 9 -10.74 36.95 -2.15
CA LEU A 9 -11.42 36.94 -3.44
C LEU A 9 -10.79 35.94 -4.41
N ARG A 10 -9.45 35.92 -4.47
CA ARG A 10 -8.69 34.98 -5.29
C ARG A 10 -8.94 33.52 -4.86
N ASP A 11 -8.86 33.25 -3.56
CA ASP A 11 -9.09 31.92 -3.00
C ASP A 11 -10.52 31.45 -3.28
N ARG A 12 -11.51 32.34 -3.13
CA ARG A 12 -12.91 32.03 -3.44
C ARG A 12 -13.08 31.69 -4.92
N TRP A 13 -12.46 32.47 -5.81
CA TRP A 13 -12.53 32.20 -7.24
C TRP A 13 -11.96 30.83 -7.59
N HIS A 14 -10.73 30.54 -7.17
CA HIS A 14 -10.07 29.26 -7.50
C HIS A 14 -10.78 28.05 -6.90
N ASN A 15 -11.34 28.16 -5.70
CA ASN A 15 -11.94 27.02 -5.01
C ASN A 15 -13.42 26.79 -5.37
N TYR A 16 -14.18 27.83 -5.70
CA TYR A 16 -15.64 27.73 -5.77
C TYR A 16 -16.31 28.41 -6.97
N ILE A 17 -15.67 29.33 -7.68
CA ILE A 17 -16.33 30.08 -8.77
C ILE A 17 -15.76 29.73 -10.14
N SER A 18 -14.49 29.35 -10.20
CA SER A 18 -13.81 28.99 -11.45
C SER A 18 -14.64 27.95 -12.24
N PRO A 19 -14.94 28.20 -13.52
CA PRO A 19 -15.71 27.27 -14.35
C PRO A 19 -14.97 25.95 -14.60
N LYS A 20 -13.67 25.91 -14.28
CA LYS A 20 -12.89 24.69 -14.30
C LYS A 20 -13.28 23.73 -13.17
N ASN A 21 -13.96 24.19 -12.12
CA ASN A 21 -14.33 23.34 -10.99
C ASN A 21 -15.64 22.60 -11.29
N SER A 22 -15.59 21.28 -11.12
CA SER A 22 -16.74 20.38 -11.18
C SER A 22 -17.35 20.24 -9.80
N PHE A 23 -18.66 20.51 -9.72
CA PHE A 23 -19.47 20.38 -8.51
C PHE A 23 -20.27 19.08 -8.46
N GLY A 24 -20.00 18.14 -9.37
CA GLY A 24 -20.67 16.85 -9.42
C GLY A 24 -20.30 15.94 -8.24
N PRO A 25 -21.08 14.88 -8.00
CA PRO A 25 -20.78 13.87 -6.98
C PRO A 25 -19.41 13.24 -7.22
N TRP A 26 -18.75 12.78 -6.16
CA TRP A 26 -17.50 12.04 -6.26
C TRP A 26 -17.75 10.64 -6.79
N THR A 27 -16.99 10.24 -7.80
CA THR A 27 -17.05 8.87 -8.30
C THR A 27 -16.10 7.96 -7.51
N ILE A 28 -16.37 6.66 -7.54
CA ILE A 28 -15.55 5.65 -6.85
C ILE A 28 -14.14 5.61 -7.45
N GLU A 29 -14.00 5.87 -8.75
CA GLU A 29 -12.72 5.95 -9.46
C GLU A 29 -11.90 7.15 -9.00
N GLU A 30 -12.54 8.32 -8.82
CA GLU A 30 -11.88 9.51 -8.28
C GLU A 30 -11.42 9.26 -6.84
N ASP A 31 -12.30 8.72 -5.99
CA ASP A 31 -11.97 8.43 -4.59
C ASP A 31 -10.82 7.42 -4.48
N ARG A 32 -10.84 6.38 -5.31
CA ARG A 32 -9.75 5.41 -5.40
C ARG A 32 -8.44 6.04 -5.82
N PHE A 33 -8.49 6.90 -6.84
CA PHE A 33 -7.31 7.63 -7.29
C PHE A 33 -6.73 8.45 -6.15
N ILE A 34 -7.57 9.16 -5.39
CA ILE A 34 -7.13 9.92 -4.22
C ILE A 34 -6.49 8.99 -3.19
N VAL A 35 -7.13 7.89 -2.82
CA VAL A 35 -6.61 6.94 -1.82
C VAL A 35 -5.24 6.39 -2.23
N GLN A 36 -5.08 5.93 -3.46
CA GLN A 36 -3.82 5.38 -3.96
C GLN A 36 -2.71 6.44 -3.99
N ASN A 37 -3.02 7.65 -4.44
CA ASN A 37 -2.02 8.71 -4.56
C ASN A 37 -1.66 9.33 -3.21
N VAL A 38 -2.58 9.41 -2.24
CA VAL A 38 -2.24 9.82 -0.87
C VAL A 38 -1.32 8.80 -0.22
N LYS A 39 -1.54 7.50 -0.43
CA LYS A 39 -0.61 6.45 0.03
C LYS A 39 0.78 6.57 -0.60
N LYS A 40 0.85 6.95 -1.88
CA LYS A 40 2.11 7.07 -2.63
C LYS A 40 2.87 8.37 -2.37
N TYR A 41 2.16 9.50 -2.30
CA TYR A 41 2.74 10.85 -2.34
C TYR A 41 2.45 11.69 -1.09
N GLY A 42 1.60 11.20 -0.17
CA GLY A 42 1.15 11.94 1.00
C GLY A 42 0.15 13.05 0.68
N THR A 43 0.13 14.11 1.48
CA THR A 43 -0.82 15.24 1.42
C THR A 43 -0.49 16.27 0.33
N LYS A 44 0.08 15.83 -0.80
CA LYS A 44 0.42 16.68 -1.94
C LYS A 44 -0.82 16.99 -2.79
N TRP A 45 -1.78 17.72 -2.25
CA TRP A 45 -3.11 17.92 -2.85
C TRP A 45 -3.08 18.49 -4.26
N SER A 46 -2.22 19.49 -4.52
CA SER A 46 -2.09 20.09 -5.85
C SER A 46 -1.56 19.10 -6.89
N LEU A 47 -0.68 18.17 -6.49
CA LEU A 47 -0.21 17.10 -7.36
C LEU A 47 -1.34 16.10 -7.64
N ILE A 48 -2.12 15.72 -6.63
CA ILE A 48 -3.22 14.75 -6.82
C ILE A 48 -4.33 15.37 -7.66
N ALA A 49 -4.68 16.63 -7.41
CA ALA A 49 -5.71 17.37 -8.15
C ALA A 49 -5.35 17.64 -9.61
N SER A 50 -4.06 17.77 -9.95
CA SER A 50 -3.65 18.00 -11.35
C SER A 50 -4.04 16.85 -12.29
N HIS A 51 -4.23 15.64 -11.74
CA HIS A 51 -4.66 14.46 -12.47
C HIS A 51 -6.20 14.29 -12.50
N LEU A 52 -6.94 15.04 -11.68
CA LEU A 52 -8.40 14.97 -11.59
C LEU A 52 -9.02 16.17 -12.31
N LYS A 53 -9.60 15.93 -13.49
CA LYS A 53 -10.22 17.00 -14.28
C LYS A 53 -11.37 17.66 -13.51
N GLY A 54 -11.19 18.93 -13.23
CA GLY A 54 -12.18 19.76 -12.54
C GLY A 54 -12.33 19.52 -11.05
N ARG A 55 -11.40 18.81 -10.41
CA ARG A 55 -11.30 18.82 -8.93
C ARG A 55 -10.17 19.76 -8.53
N SER A 56 -10.47 20.72 -7.65
CA SER A 56 -9.41 21.55 -7.05
C SER A 56 -8.69 20.78 -5.95
N ASP A 57 -7.48 21.21 -5.61
CA ASP A 57 -6.71 20.69 -4.48
C ASP A 57 -7.48 20.81 -3.16
N ASN A 58 -8.25 21.88 -2.98
CA ASN A 58 -9.12 22.04 -1.83
C ASN A 58 -10.26 21.00 -1.80
N CYS A 59 -10.88 20.69 -2.95
CA CYS A 59 -11.89 19.64 -3.06
C CYS A 59 -11.32 18.27 -2.67
N VAL A 60 -10.14 17.92 -3.18
CA VAL A 60 -9.46 16.64 -2.87
C VAL A 60 -9.11 16.54 -1.38
N LYS A 61 -8.51 17.59 -0.81
CA LYS A 61 -8.19 17.68 0.62
C LYS A 61 -9.46 17.49 1.47
N ASN A 62 -10.54 18.16 1.11
CA ASN A 62 -11.80 18.06 1.83
C ASN A 62 -12.37 16.64 1.73
N ARG A 63 -12.41 16.04 0.53
CA ARG A 63 -12.90 14.67 0.33
C ARG A 63 -12.12 13.65 1.16
N TRP A 64 -10.79 13.80 1.21
CA TRP A 64 -9.95 12.95 2.06
C TRP A 64 -10.30 13.08 3.55
N ASN A 65 -10.29 14.31 4.08
CA ASN A 65 -10.46 14.54 5.51
C ASN A 65 -11.88 14.29 6.02
N THR A 66 -12.89 14.39 5.15
CA THR A 66 -14.30 14.23 5.55
C THR A 66 -14.82 12.81 5.36
N VAL A 67 -14.29 12.06 4.38
CA VAL A 67 -14.84 10.74 4.01
C VAL A 67 -13.74 9.70 3.91
N LEU A 68 -12.76 9.88 3.02
CA LEU A 68 -11.89 8.77 2.63
C LEU A 68 -10.90 8.33 3.70
N LYS A 69 -10.51 9.22 4.61
CA LYS A 69 -9.52 8.90 5.65
C LYS A 69 -9.97 7.72 6.51
N GLU A 70 -11.23 7.71 6.92
CA GLU A 70 -11.85 6.66 7.74
C GLU A 70 -12.47 5.55 6.88
N ASP A 71 -13.16 5.92 5.80
CA ASP A 71 -13.87 4.96 4.94
C ASP A 71 -12.93 3.91 4.32
N GLN A 72 -11.68 4.29 3.99
CA GLN A 72 -10.71 3.32 3.46
C GLN A 72 -10.24 2.27 4.49
N ILE A 73 -10.40 2.55 5.79
CA ILE A 73 -10.03 1.64 6.89
C ILE A 73 -11.20 0.68 7.14
N ILE A 74 -12.43 1.20 7.09
CA ILE A 74 -13.65 0.44 7.32
C ILE A 74 -13.99 -0.44 6.11
N HIS A 75 -13.84 0.09 4.90
CA HIS A 75 -14.21 -0.53 3.62
C HIS A 75 -13.02 -0.58 2.64
N PRO A 76 -11.95 -1.33 2.94
CA PRO A 76 -10.78 -1.42 2.06
C PRO A 76 -11.12 -1.97 0.66
N GLU A 77 -12.08 -2.89 0.55
CA GLU A 77 -12.48 -3.54 -0.70
C GLU A 77 -12.95 -2.54 -1.77
N LYS A 78 -13.57 -1.43 -1.35
CA LYS A 78 -14.09 -0.37 -2.23
C LYS A 78 -12.99 0.31 -3.06
N TYR A 79 -11.80 0.42 -2.47
CA TYR A 79 -10.68 1.19 -3.04
C TYR A 79 -9.54 0.32 -3.58
N PHE A 80 -9.44 -0.94 -3.16
CA PHE A 80 -8.35 -1.84 -3.59
C PHE A 80 -8.77 -2.89 -4.65
N ASN A 81 -10.07 -3.18 -4.85
CA ASN A 81 -10.52 -4.34 -5.66
C ASN A 81 -11.22 -4.06 -7.01
N LEU A 82 -10.70 -3.18 -7.88
CA LEU A 82 -11.03 -3.25 -9.34
C LEU A 82 -9.77 -3.11 -10.22
N ILE A 83 -8.65 -3.69 -9.79
CA ILE A 83 -7.56 -4.02 -10.71
C ILE A 83 -7.69 -5.51 -11.06
N ILE A 84 -8.80 -5.85 -11.72
CA ILE A 84 -8.75 -6.83 -12.80
C ILE A 84 -9.53 -6.16 -13.93
N PRO A 85 -8.87 -5.61 -14.97
CA PRO A 85 -9.56 -5.38 -16.22
C PRO A 85 -10.00 -6.76 -16.72
N GLU A 86 -11.30 -7.06 -16.66
CA GLU A 86 -11.87 -8.34 -17.16
C GLU A 86 -11.44 -8.67 -18.60
N LYS A 87 -10.98 -7.67 -19.36
CA LYS A 87 -10.62 -7.82 -20.77
C LYS A 87 -9.42 -8.72 -21.06
N ASN A 88 -8.64 -9.15 -20.06
CA ASN A 88 -7.52 -10.10 -20.22
C ASN A 88 -7.53 -11.25 -19.21
N TYR A 89 -8.68 -11.62 -18.63
CA TYR A 89 -8.76 -12.87 -17.88
C TYR A 89 -8.83 -14.04 -18.86
N GLN A 90 -7.68 -14.65 -19.17
CA GLN A 90 -7.67 -16.04 -19.63
C GLN A 90 -8.05 -16.89 -18.41
N PRO A 91 -9.05 -17.79 -18.48
CA PRO A 91 -9.33 -18.70 -17.37
C PRO A 91 -8.02 -19.39 -17.00
N MET A 92 -7.61 -19.26 -15.73
CA MET A 92 -6.36 -19.86 -15.27
C MET A 92 -6.37 -21.35 -15.65
N PRO A 93 -5.31 -21.87 -16.29
CA PRO A 93 -5.23 -23.30 -16.51
C PRO A 93 -5.28 -24.01 -15.14
N PRO A 94 -5.88 -25.21 -15.05
CA PRO A 94 -5.91 -25.97 -13.81
C PRO A 94 -4.52 -25.98 -13.20
N ILE A 95 -4.40 -25.57 -11.92
CA ILE A 95 -3.13 -25.58 -11.20
C ILE A 95 -2.62 -27.02 -11.26
N GLN A 96 -1.62 -27.27 -12.11
CA GLN A 96 -0.92 -28.55 -12.09
C GLN A 96 -0.28 -28.67 -10.71
N PRO A 97 -0.35 -29.85 -10.06
CA PRO A 97 0.35 -30.04 -8.80
C PRO A 97 1.81 -29.60 -8.99
N PRO A 98 2.39 -28.85 -8.04
CA PRO A 98 3.69 -28.25 -8.22
C PRO A 98 4.69 -29.32 -8.64
N GLN A 99 5.23 -29.20 -9.86
CA GLN A 99 6.31 -30.04 -10.32
C GLN A 99 7.46 -29.91 -9.30
N PRO A 100 8.05 -31.02 -8.81
CA PRO A 100 9.19 -30.93 -7.92
C PRO A 100 10.30 -30.18 -8.65
N LYS A 101 10.65 -28.99 -8.14
CA LYS A 101 11.79 -28.23 -8.68
C LYS A 101 13.04 -29.11 -8.56
N PRO A 102 13.90 -29.19 -9.59
CA PRO A 102 15.22 -29.79 -9.44
C PRO A 102 15.90 -29.13 -8.25
N LYS A 103 16.42 -29.96 -7.32
CA LYS A 103 17.21 -29.46 -6.21
C LYS A 103 18.50 -28.91 -6.80
N GLU A 104 18.59 -27.60 -7.01
CA GLU A 104 19.89 -26.94 -7.17
C GLU A 104 20.67 -27.22 -5.89
N GLU A 105 21.73 -28.02 -5.98
CA GLU A 105 22.68 -28.24 -4.90
C GLU A 105 23.29 -26.88 -4.57
N LEU A 106 22.81 -26.27 -3.48
CA LEU A 106 23.38 -25.06 -2.92
C LEU A 106 24.76 -25.44 -2.37
N TYR A 107 25.81 -25.29 -3.17
CA TYR A 107 27.18 -25.45 -2.70
C TYR A 107 27.45 -24.33 -1.69
N LEU A 108 27.40 -24.63 -0.40
CA LEU A 108 27.92 -23.73 0.61
C LEU A 108 29.44 -23.66 0.41
N ASP A 109 29.90 -22.53 -0.13
CA ASP A 109 31.31 -22.20 -0.16
C ASP A 109 31.86 -22.26 1.27
N VAL A 110 32.84 -23.14 1.48
CA VAL A 110 33.48 -23.44 2.76
C VAL A 110 34.04 -22.15 3.41
N ARG A 111 34.33 -21.12 2.61
CA ARG A 111 34.80 -19.81 3.07
C ARG A 111 33.73 -18.95 3.75
N PHE A 112 32.44 -19.21 3.51
CA PHE A 112 31.35 -18.43 4.10
C PHE A 112 31.01 -18.87 5.53
N VAL A 113 31.21 -20.16 5.84
CA VAL A 113 30.89 -20.72 7.16
C VAL A 113 31.86 -20.24 8.24
N GLU A 114 33.15 -20.10 7.93
CA GLU A 114 34.16 -19.66 8.91
C GLU A 114 34.06 -18.17 9.28
N HIS A 115 33.50 -17.33 8.41
CA HIS A 115 33.44 -15.88 8.66
C HIS A 115 32.32 -15.47 9.61
N PHE A 116 31.19 -16.20 9.59
CA PHE A 116 29.99 -15.82 10.35
C PHE A 116 29.79 -16.61 11.65
N PHE A 117 30.36 -17.82 11.74
CA PHE A 117 30.27 -18.63 12.96
C PHE A 117 31.63 -18.68 13.66
N LYS A 118 31.87 -17.72 14.57
CA LYS A 118 32.88 -17.96 15.62
C LYS A 118 32.37 -19.09 16.51
N PRO A 119 33.16 -20.14 16.82
CA PRO A 119 32.70 -21.21 17.69
C PRO A 119 32.40 -20.65 19.08
N ALA A 120 31.17 -20.89 19.53
CA ALA A 120 30.75 -20.77 20.91
C ALA A 120 31.70 -21.57 21.82
N SER A 121 31.93 -21.08 23.04
CA SER A 121 32.90 -21.67 23.96
C SER A 121 32.54 -23.12 24.32
N LYS A 122 33.52 -23.91 24.77
CA LYS A 122 33.33 -25.32 25.15
C LYS A 122 32.24 -25.54 26.21
N ALA A 123 31.92 -24.51 27.00
CA ALA A 123 30.85 -24.52 28.00
C ALA A 123 29.43 -24.46 27.40
N GLU A 124 29.25 -23.93 26.19
CA GLU A 124 27.94 -23.81 25.54
C GLU A 124 27.51 -25.12 24.86
N MET A 125 28.47 -25.93 24.41
CA MET A 125 28.22 -27.25 23.79
C MET A 125 27.68 -28.30 24.79
N GLU A 126 28.08 -28.26 26.07
CA GLU A 126 27.59 -29.19 27.09
C GLU A 126 26.13 -28.96 27.49
N ARG A 127 25.57 -27.78 27.18
CA ARG A 127 24.17 -27.44 27.49
C ARG A 127 23.17 -28.12 26.54
N TRP A 128 23.59 -28.47 25.33
CA TRP A 128 22.73 -29.08 24.31
C TRP A 128 22.65 -30.61 24.40
N THR A 129 23.63 -31.28 25.02
CA THR A 129 23.66 -32.75 25.09
C THR A 129 22.87 -33.34 26.27
N LYS A 130 22.48 -32.52 27.26
CA LYS A 130 21.77 -32.99 28.47
C LYS A 130 20.25 -32.74 28.48
N GLY A 131 19.67 -32.37 27.35
CA GLY A 131 18.25 -32.06 27.20
C GLY A 131 17.43 -33.11 26.44
N SER A 132 17.65 -34.41 26.66
CA SER A 132 16.73 -35.46 26.19
C SER A 132 16.17 -36.17 27.41
N ALA A 133 15.05 -35.66 27.93
CA ALA A 133 14.29 -36.28 29.00
C ALA A 133 13.22 -37.20 28.40
N SER A 134 13.35 -38.48 28.75
CA SER A 134 12.33 -39.33 29.35
C SER A 134 10.93 -39.46 28.71
N THR A 135 10.61 -40.74 28.42
CA THR A 135 9.37 -41.47 28.79
C THR A 135 8.02 -40.88 28.38
N VAL A 136 7.37 -41.56 27.42
CA VAL A 136 5.91 -41.73 27.42
C VAL A 136 5.60 -43.22 27.21
N LYS A 137 4.87 -43.79 28.16
CA LYS A 137 4.29 -45.14 28.12
C LYS A 137 3.03 -45.14 27.26
N ILE A 138 2.84 -46.19 26.46
CA ILE A 138 1.55 -46.82 26.15
C ILE A 138 1.82 -48.30 25.87
#